data_AF-A0A849Y5A9-F1
#
_entry.id   AF-A0A849Y5A9-F1
#
_cell.length_a   1.000
_cell.length_b   1.000
_cell.length_c   1.000
_cell.angle_alpha   90.00
_cell.angle_beta   90.00
_cell.angle_gamma   90.00
#
_symmetry.space_group_name_H-M   'P 1'
#
loop_
_entity.id
_entity.type
_entity.pdbx_description
1 polymer ?
#
loop_
_entity_poly.entity_id
_entity_poly.type
_entity_poly.pdbx_seq_one_letter_code
_entity_poly.pdbx_strand_id
1 'polypeptide(L)'
;MPCAQTRTFTTSSDNQQIVMIRVCQGEGEQFPLNTSLGQLELSGLRAARRGELAIEVTFELDADGILNVRARDVETQRQTQARMKLVGL
;
A
#
# COMPACT_ATOMS: atom_id res chain seq x y z
N MET A 1 6.22 12.91 -15.10
CA MET A 1 5.42 13.77 -14.20
C MET A 1 5.50 13.16 -12.81
N PRO A 2 5.95 13.88 -11.78
CA PRO A 2 5.81 13.37 -10.42
C PRO A 2 4.34 13.43 -10.02
N CYS A 3 3.78 12.31 -9.56
CA CYS A 3 2.39 12.26 -9.10
C CYS A 3 2.33 11.57 -7.74
N ALA A 4 1.43 12.05 -6.89
CA ALA A 4 1.17 11.48 -5.58
C ALA A 4 -0.33 11.22 -5.44
N GLN A 5 -0.69 10.04 -4.95
CA GLN A 5 -2.07 9.70 -4.65
C GLN A 5 -2.15 8.92 -3.35
N THR A 6 -3.02 9.38 -2.44
CA THR A 6 -3.30 8.72 -1.17
C THR A 6 -4.68 8.09 -1.20
N ARG A 7 -4.81 6.88 -0.66
CA ARG A 7 -6.08 6.18 -0.45
C ARG A 7 -6.12 5.59 0.94
N THR A 8 -7.28 5.65 1.57
CA THR A 8 -7.52 5.04 2.88
C THR A 8 -8.15 3.67 2.71
N PHE A 9 -7.54 2.67 3.35
CA PHE A 9 -8.01 1.29 3.41
C PHE A 9 -8.34 0.92 4.85
N THR A 10 -9.02 -0.20 5.04
CA THR A 10 -9.34 -0.74 6.35
C THR A 10 -8.99 -2.23 6.43
N THR A 11 -8.96 -2.77 7.65
CA THR A 11 -8.72 -4.20 7.88
C THR A 11 -9.86 -5.05 7.32
N SER A 12 -9.53 -6.27 6.90
CA SER A 12 -10.50 -7.24 6.34
C SER A 12 -11.00 -8.26 7.36
N SER A 13 -10.35 -8.35 8.53
CA SER A 13 -10.70 -9.26 9.63
C SER A 13 -10.59 -8.60 11.00
N ASP A 14 -11.32 -9.14 11.97
CA ASP A 14 -11.22 -8.72 13.37
C ASP A 14 -9.83 -9.05 13.94
N ASN A 15 -9.32 -8.14 14.78
CA ASN A 15 -8.02 -8.22 15.43
C ASN A 15 -6.83 -8.42 14.49
N GLN A 16 -6.99 -8.04 13.21
CA GLN A 16 -5.94 -8.16 12.20
C GLN A 16 -4.74 -7.28 12.56
N GLN A 17 -3.62 -7.92 12.94
CA GLN A 17 -2.39 -7.25 13.38
C GLN A 17 -1.46 -6.82 12.24
N ILE A 18 -1.69 -7.35 11.03
CA ILE A 18 -0.81 -7.18 9.87
C ILE A 18 -1.65 -6.90 8.63
N VAL A 19 -1.26 -5.89 7.84
CA VAL A 19 -1.81 -5.61 6.51
C VAL A 19 -0.70 -5.76 5.48
N MET A 20 -0.98 -6.54 4.44
CA MET A 20 -0.10 -6.74 3.29
C MET A 20 -0.63 -5.95 2.10
N ILE A 21 0.10 -4.93 1.67
CA ILE A 21 -0.23 -4.12 0.50
C ILE A 21 0.56 -4.66 -0.68
N ARG A 22 -0.16 -5.26 -1.64
CA ARG A 22 0.42 -5.75 -2.90
C ARG A 22 0.23 -4.70 -3.99
N VAL A 23 1.26 -4.49 -4.80
CA VAL A 23 1.31 -3.43 -5.80
C VAL A 23 1.59 -4.04 -7.16
N CYS A 24 0.81 -3.67 -8.17
CA CYS A 24 0.96 -4.13 -9.54
C CYS A 24 0.80 -2.98 -10.55
N GLN A 25 1.32 -3.18 -11.76
CA GLN A 25 1.22 -2.28 -12.90
C GLN A 25 0.55 -3.00 -14.08
N GLY A 26 -0.45 -2.36 -14.68
CA GLY A 26 -1.16 -2.83 -15.87
C GLY A 26 -2.61 -2.31 -15.92
N GLU A 27 -3.34 -2.69 -16.96
CA GLU A 27 -4.72 -2.27 -17.21
C GLU A 27 -5.77 -3.34 -16.83
N GLY A 28 -5.31 -4.51 -16.36
CA GLY A 28 -6.20 -5.60 -16.01
C GLY A 28 -7.04 -5.27 -14.76
N GLU A 29 -8.32 -5.62 -14.80
CA GLU A 29 -9.24 -5.37 -13.67
C GLU A 29 -8.90 -6.18 -12.41
N GLN A 30 -8.19 -7.29 -12.58
CA GLN A 30 -7.80 -8.20 -11.50
C GLN A 30 -6.29 -8.23 -11.34
N PHE A 31 -5.82 -8.30 -10.09
CA PHE A 31 -4.39 -8.35 -9.76
C PHE A 31 -3.57 -9.38 -10.58
N PRO A 32 -4.05 -10.63 -10.80
CA PRO A 32 -3.29 -11.64 -11.54
C PRO A 32 -3.08 -11.33 -13.04
N LEU A 33 -3.85 -10.40 -13.61
CA LEU A 33 -3.72 -9.97 -15.00
C LEU A 33 -2.67 -8.87 -15.20
N ASN A 34 -2.05 -8.42 -14.11
CA ASN A 34 -1.10 -7.32 -14.09
C ASN A 34 0.30 -7.78 -13.69
N THR A 35 1.30 -6.93 -13.93
CA THR A 35 2.69 -7.18 -13.51
C THR A 35 2.86 -6.78 -12.05
N SER A 36 3.17 -7.73 -11.18
CA SER A 36 3.46 -7.44 -9.77
C SER A 36 4.77 -6.65 -9.65
N LEU A 37 4.72 -5.52 -8.96
CA LEU A 37 5.89 -4.68 -8.67
C LEU A 37 6.51 -5.02 -7.31
N GLY A 38 5.71 -5.53 -6.38
CA GLY A 38 6.16 -5.88 -5.04
C GLY A 38 5.03 -5.82 -4.02
N GLN A 39 5.42 -5.89 -2.76
CA GLN A 39 4.51 -5.80 -1.63
C GLN A 39 5.19 -5.10 -0.45
N LEU A 40 4.39 -4.48 0.41
CA LEU A 40 4.85 -3.97 1.69
C LEU A 40 3.95 -4.48 2.82
N GLU A 41 4.56 -4.69 3.98
CA GLU A 41 3.88 -5.16 5.17
C GLU A 41 3.85 -4.06 6.23
N LEU A 42 2.65 -3.73 6.71
CA LEU A 42 2.45 -2.95 7.92
C LEU A 42 1.99 -3.89 9.03
N SER A 43 2.90 -4.23 9.93
CA SER A 43 2.66 -5.09 11.09
C SER A 43 2.58 -4.28 12.38
N GLY A 44 2.07 -4.90 13.45
CA GLY A 44 1.97 -4.27 14.77
C GLY A 44 0.77 -3.31 14.90
N LEU A 45 -0.31 -3.59 14.17
CA LEU A 45 -1.59 -2.89 14.32
C LEU A 45 -2.25 -3.29 15.63
N ARG A 46 -2.91 -2.35 16.31
CA ARG A 46 -3.68 -2.69 17.53
C ARG A 46 -4.83 -3.65 17.23
N ALA A 47 -5.25 -4.43 18.24
CA ALA A 47 -6.47 -5.21 18.15
C ALA A 47 -7.68 -4.27 17.99
N ALA A 48 -8.50 -4.51 16.97
CA ALA A 48 -9.65 -3.70 16.59
C ALA A 48 -10.62 -4.56 15.77
N ARG A 49 -11.89 -4.18 15.70
CA ARG A 49 -12.83 -4.86 14.79
C ARG A 49 -12.47 -4.55 13.34
N ARG A 50 -12.88 -5.42 12.42
CA ARG A 50 -12.78 -5.19 10.98
C ARG A 50 -13.36 -3.81 10.64
N GLY A 51 -12.63 -3.01 9.88
CA GLY A 51 -13.11 -1.70 9.43
C GLY A 51 -12.82 -0.54 10.38
N GLU A 52 -12.40 -0.80 11.63
CA GLU A 52 -12.14 0.27 12.61
C GLU A 52 -10.79 0.96 12.41
N LEU A 53 -9.79 0.25 11.88
CA LEU A 53 -8.49 0.84 11.59
C LEU A 53 -8.49 1.50 10.22
N ALA A 54 -8.00 2.74 10.17
CA ALA A 54 -7.74 3.48 8.93
C ALA A 54 -6.26 3.39 8.57
N ILE A 55 -5.98 2.77 7.42
CA ILE A 55 -4.63 2.63 6.86
C ILE A 55 -4.52 3.51 5.63
N GLU A 56 -3.79 4.61 5.73
CA GLU A 56 -3.47 5.46 4.59
C GLU A 56 -2.33 4.85 3.78
N VAL A 57 -2.59 4.59 2.50
CA VAL A 57 -1.59 4.15 1.54
C VAL A 57 -1.36 5.26 0.53
N THR A 58 -0.13 5.77 0.48
CA THR A 58 0.30 6.82 -0.43
C THR A 58 1.24 6.24 -1.48
N PHE A 59 0.96 6.54 -2.74
CA PHE A 59 1.72 6.16 -3.92
C PHE A 59 2.33 7.42 -4.53
N GLU A 60 3.65 7.50 -4.57
CA GLU A 60 4.40 8.64 -5.10
C GLU A 60 5.32 8.14 -6.22
N LEU A 61 5.05 8.54 -7.45
CA LEU A 61 5.94 8.29 -8.58
C LEU A 61 6.88 9.48 -8.74
N ASP A 62 8.18 9.24 -8.71
CA ASP A 62 9.19 10.27 -8.94
C ASP A 62 9.56 10.43 -10.43
N ALA A 63 10.44 11.39 -10.71
CA ALA A 63 10.89 11.69 -12.07
C ALA A 63 11.74 10.56 -12.70
N ASP A 64 12.34 9.69 -11.87
CA ASP A 64 13.16 8.57 -12.30
C ASP A 64 12.33 7.29 -12.58
N GLY A 65 11.01 7.37 -12.39
CA GLY A 65 10.11 6.23 -12.57
C GLY A 65 10.14 5.24 -11.40
N ILE A 66 10.59 5.66 -10.21
CA ILE A 66 10.51 4.87 -8.99
C ILE A 66 9.21 5.20 -8.27
N LEU A 67 8.44 4.15 -7.99
CA LEU A 67 7.22 4.22 -7.20
C LEU A 67 7.58 4.04 -5.72
N ASN A 68 7.38 5.10 -4.93
CA ASN A 68 7.44 5.08 -3.48
C ASN A 68 6.04 4.76 -2.95
N VAL A 69 5.91 3.67 -2.18
CA VAL A 69 4.65 3.27 -1.56
C VAL A 69 4.80 3.31 -0.05
N ARG A 70 3.96 4.09 0.63
CA ARG A 70 3.94 4.23 2.08
C ARG A 70 2.60 3.81 2.62
N ALA A 71 2.57 2.92 3.61
CA ALA A 71 1.38 2.59 4.38
C ALA A 71 1.53 3.11 5.81
N ARG A 72 0.49 3.75 6.34
CA ARG A 72 0.46 4.35 7.68
C ARG A 72 -0.87 4.06 8.37
N ASP A 73 -0.80 3.60 9.61
CA ASP A 73 -1.93 3.62 10.53
C ASP A 73 -2.16 5.04 11.03
N VAL A 74 -3.34 5.59 10.76
CA VAL A 74 -3.70 6.99 11.07
C VAL A 74 -3.77 7.27 12.56
N GLU A 75 -4.08 6.27 13.39
CA GLU A 75 -4.21 6.47 14.84
C GLU A 75 -2.86 6.32 15.53
N THR A 76 -2.17 5.21 15.28
CA THR A 76 -0.90 4.91 15.95
C THR A 76 0.29 5.59 15.30
N GLN A 77 0.12 6.18 14.12
CA GLN A 77 1.20 6.83 13.36
C GLN A 77 2.28 5.88 12.87
N ARG A 78 2.09 4.58 13.08
CA ARG A 78 3.00 3.52 12.63
C ARG A 78 2.97 3.44 11.12
N GLN A 79 4.14 3.32 10.49
CA GLN A 79 4.25 3.30 9.04
C GLN A 79 5.36 2.40 8.53
N THR A 80 5.17 1.87 7.32
CA THR A 80 6.18 1.17 6.52
C THR A 80 6.19 1.81 5.14
N GLN A 81 7.35 1.83 4.48
CA GLN A 81 7.45 2.24 3.09
C GLN A 81 8.37 1.31 2.29
N ALA A 82 8.10 1.21 1.00
CA ALA A 82 8.90 0.46 0.04
C ALA A 82 9.08 1.27 -1.24
N ARG A 83 10.20 1.03 -1.93
CA ARG A 83 10.48 1.58 -3.26
C ARG A 83 10.37 0.46 -4.28
N MET A 84 9.68 0.72 -5.37
CA MET A 84 9.42 -0.24 -6.42
C MET A 84 9.79 0.38 -7.75
N LYS A 85 10.56 -0.35 -8.56
CA LYS A 85 10.90 0.11 -9.92
C LYS A 85 9.79 -0.34 -10.86
N LEU A 86 9.26 0.59 -11.66
CA LEU A 86 8.34 0.23 -12.73
C LEU A 86 9.07 -0.62 -13.78
N VAL A 87 8.37 -1.61 -14.32
CA VAL A 87 8.94 -2.52 -15.32
C VAL A 87 8.57 -2.00 -16.70
N GLY A 88 9.56 -1.87 -17.60
CA GLY A 88 9.34 -1.53 -19.01
C GLY A 88 9.30 -0.04 -19.36
N LEU A 89 9.97 0.82 -18.59
CA LEU A 89 10.33 2.18 -19.02
C LEU A 89 11.68 2.21 -19.74
#